data_AF-A0A4R8WSZ6-F1
#
_entry.id   AF-A0A4R8WSZ6-F1
#
_cell.length_a   1.000
_cell.length_b   1.000
_cell.length_c   1.000
_cell.angle_alpha   90.00
_cell.angle_beta   90.00
_cell.angle_gamma   90.00
#
_symmetry.space_group_name_H-M   'P 1'
#
loop_
_entity.id
_entity.type
_entity.pdbx_description
1 polymer ?
#
loop_
_entity_poly.entity_id
_entity_poly.type
_entity_poly.pdbx_seq_one_letter_code
_entity_poly.pdbx_strand_id
1 'polypeptide(L)'
;MDSPADQLRQAAETVARLGCSSADLEALPDAAVLTGQGQIAVARRLIEQYAAWMAATIAHRSRPELGHSGLAARQGFLSPEAMIQKVTGSSKNDAFKLVAVAVAVAVAVAVGTMLARAEAADRQAAEAFGSPSAGGTGDTGGADGPDSPDRPAGFPPGHLPGLLPGLLPGSGAPGSW
;
A
#
# COMPACT_ATOMS: atom_id res chain seq x y z
N MET A 1 -8.15 5.93 21.25
CA MET A 1 -7.18 6.51 20.29
C MET A 1 -8.01 7.23 19.26
N ASP A 2 -8.02 8.56 19.25
CA ASP A 2 -8.78 9.34 18.27
C ASP A 2 -8.21 9.10 16.88
N SER A 3 -9.08 8.91 15.89
CA SER A 3 -8.60 8.73 14.52
C SER A 3 -7.92 10.01 14.03
N PRO A 4 -6.99 9.94 13.04
CA PRO A 4 -6.41 11.14 12.45
C PRO A 4 -7.46 12.14 11.92
N ALA A 5 -8.62 11.64 11.50
CA ALA A 5 -9.73 12.48 11.05
C ALA A 5 -10.42 13.21 12.21
N ASP A 6 -10.56 12.56 13.36
CA ASP A 6 -11.08 13.19 14.59
C ASP A 6 -10.13 14.26 15.09
N GLN A 7 -8.82 13.96 15.10
CA GLN A 7 -7.79 14.92 15.47
C GLN A 7 -7.78 16.15 14.55
N LEU A 8 -7.92 15.96 13.23
CA LEU A 8 -8.00 17.07 12.28
C LEU A 8 -9.24 17.93 12.50
N ARG A 9 -10.41 17.31 12.72
CA ARG A 9 -11.65 18.04 13.03
C ARG A 9 -11.51 18.86 14.31
N GLN A 10 -10.99 18.24 15.37
CA GLN A 10 -10.77 18.92 16.65
C GLN A 10 -9.78 20.07 16.53
N ALA A 11 -8.69 19.89 15.77
CA ALA A 11 -7.70 20.93 15.55
C ALA A 11 -8.31 22.11 14.76
N ALA A 12 -9.08 21.84 13.72
CA ALA A 12 -9.78 22.86 12.94
C ALA A 12 -10.79 23.65 13.79
N GLU A 13 -11.57 22.95 14.62
CA GLU A 13 -12.52 23.57 15.55
C GLU A 13 -11.79 24.46 16.58
N THR A 14 -10.65 24.00 17.07
CA THR A 14 -9.82 24.75 18.01
C THR A 14 -9.25 26.01 17.38
N VAL A 15 -8.77 25.95 16.14
CA VAL A 15 -8.30 27.12 15.40
C VAL A 15 -9.45 28.08 15.11
N ALA A 16 -10.63 27.57 14.75
CA ALA A 16 -11.80 28.40 14.49
C ALA A 16 -12.28 29.19 15.73
N ARG A 17 -12.02 28.66 16.94
CA ARG A 17 -12.32 29.36 18.20
C ARG A 17 -11.39 30.54 18.51
N LEU A 18 -10.28 30.70 17.79
CA LEU A 18 -9.38 31.84 18.00
C LEU A 18 -9.97 33.17 17.53
N GLY A 19 -10.92 33.13 16.58
CA GLY A 19 -11.56 34.31 16.03
C GLY A 19 -11.90 34.16 14.55
N CYS A 20 -12.67 35.11 14.01
CA CYS A 20 -13.05 35.15 12.59
C CYS A 20 -12.50 36.37 11.85
N SER A 21 -11.72 37.22 12.52
CA SER A 21 -11.09 38.42 11.97
C SER A 21 -9.70 38.69 12.55
N SER A 22 -8.92 39.57 11.90
CA SER A 22 -7.64 40.06 12.44
C SER A 22 -7.82 40.76 13.78
N ALA A 23 -8.90 41.54 13.93
CA ALA A 23 -9.21 42.26 15.15
C ALA A 23 -9.47 41.32 16.34
N ASP A 24 -10.09 40.16 16.11
CA ASP A 24 -10.29 39.16 17.17
C ASP A 24 -8.95 38.60 17.66
N LEU A 25 -8.03 38.34 16.73
CA LEU A 25 -6.69 37.85 17.06
C LEU A 25 -5.84 38.92 17.76
N GLU A 26 -5.97 40.18 17.37
CA GLU A 26 -5.31 41.33 18.02
C GLU A 26 -5.83 41.58 19.45
N ALA A 27 -7.07 41.21 19.74
CA ALA A 27 -7.67 41.33 21.06
C ALA A 27 -7.29 40.18 22.02
N LEU A 28 -6.61 39.14 21.55
CA LEU A 28 -6.19 38.02 22.38
C LEU A 28 -5.08 38.43 23.36
N PRO A 29 -5.13 37.96 24.62
CA PRO A 29 -3.99 38.11 25.52
C PRO A 29 -2.78 37.30 25.03
N ASP A 30 -1.56 37.75 25.32
CA ASP A 30 -0.30 37.14 24.85
C ASP A 30 -0.25 35.61 25.03
N ALA A 31 -0.71 35.11 26.19
CA ALA A 31 -0.75 33.68 26.46
C ALA A 31 -1.66 32.91 25.48
N ALA A 32 -2.79 33.51 25.09
CA ALA A 32 -3.71 32.93 24.11
C ALA A 32 -3.13 33.02 22.69
N VAL A 33 -2.39 34.07 22.35
CA VAL A 33 -1.68 34.18 21.06
C VAL A 33 -0.65 33.05 20.91
N LEU A 34 0.19 32.82 21.93
CA LEU A 34 1.20 31.76 21.88
C LEU A 34 0.57 30.36 21.85
N THR A 35 -0.47 30.13 22.65
CA THR A 35 -1.22 28.86 22.65
C THR A 35 -1.90 28.63 21.30
N GLY A 36 -2.55 29.67 20.75
CA GLY A 36 -3.20 29.65 19.45
C GLY A 36 -2.23 29.34 18.31
N GLN A 37 -1.02 29.91 18.35
CA GLN A 37 0.00 29.59 17.36
C GLN A 37 0.42 28.11 17.40
N GLY A 38 0.53 27.52 18.60
CA GLY A 38 0.74 26.09 18.76
C GLY A 38 -0.41 25.25 18.18
N GLN A 39 -1.65 25.66 18.41
CA GLN A 39 -2.85 24.99 17.86
C GLN A 39 -2.87 25.04 16.33
N ILE A 40 -2.51 26.19 15.74
CA ILE A 40 -2.38 26.34 14.28
C ILE A 40 -1.27 25.43 13.74
N ALA A 41 -0.13 25.33 14.42
CA ALA A 41 0.95 24.45 14.01
C ALA A 41 0.52 22.98 14.01
N VAL A 42 -0.26 22.54 15.01
CA VAL A 42 -0.85 21.19 15.04
C VAL A 42 -1.79 20.96 13.85
N ALA A 43 -2.70 21.90 13.57
CA ALA A 43 -3.62 21.79 12.44
C ALA A 43 -2.87 21.70 11.10
N ARG A 44 -1.84 22.53 10.90
CA ARG A 44 -0.98 22.48 9.70
C ARG A 44 -0.30 21.13 9.55
N ARG A 45 0.31 20.60 10.62
CA ARG A 45 0.97 19.29 10.59
C ARG A 45 0.01 18.17 10.22
N LEU A 46 -1.23 18.19 10.75
CA LEU A 46 -2.25 17.20 10.39
C LEU A 46 -2.62 17.31 8.91
N ILE A 47 -2.84 18.52 8.38
CA ILE A 47 -3.11 18.72 6.96
C ILE A 47 -1.94 18.24 6.09
N GLU A 48 -0.71 18.55 6.48
CA GLU A 48 0.51 18.12 5.79
C GLU A 48 0.64 16.59 5.77
N GLN A 49 0.25 15.90 6.84
CA GLN A 49 0.19 14.44 6.88
C GLN A 49 -0.78 13.88 5.83
N TYR A 50 -1.99 14.45 5.72
CA TYR A 50 -2.95 14.05 4.68
C TYR A 50 -2.44 14.38 3.27
N ALA A 51 -1.79 15.54 3.09
CA ALA A 51 -1.16 15.91 1.83
C ALA A 51 -0.08 14.91 1.42
N ALA A 52 0.74 14.45 2.38
CA ALA A 52 1.75 13.42 2.14
C ALA A 52 1.11 12.08 1.74
N TRP A 53 0.06 11.62 2.43
CA TRP A 53 -0.65 10.39 2.05
C TRP A 53 -1.26 10.47 0.65
N MET A 54 -1.82 11.63 0.29
CA MET A 54 -2.35 11.86 -1.06
C MET A 54 -1.21 11.88 -2.10
N ALA A 55 -0.10 12.56 -1.81
CA ALA A 55 1.05 12.61 -2.69
C ALA A 55 1.66 11.21 -2.93
N ALA A 56 1.79 10.38 -1.88
CA ALA A 56 2.22 8.99 -2.01
C ALA A 56 1.28 8.18 -2.91
N THR A 57 -0.03 8.39 -2.76
CA THR A 57 -1.05 7.73 -3.60
C THR A 57 -0.94 8.17 -5.05
N ILE A 58 -0.79 9.47 -5.32
CA ILE A 58 -0.59 10.02 -6.66
C ILE A 58 0.69 9.45 -7.28
N ALA A 59 1.80 9.44 -6.56
CA ALA A 59 3.07 8.89 -7.02
C ALA A 59 2.94 7.40 -7.36
N HIS A 60 2.35 6.61 -6.47
CA HIS A 60 2.11 5.18 -6.70
C HIS A 60 1.24 4.92 -7.94
N ARG A 61 0.19 5.73 -8.15
CA ARG A 61 -0.71 5.64 -9.31
C ARG A 61 -0.15 6.29 -10.57
N SER A 62 0.99 6.97 -10.49
CA SER A 62 1.68 7.62 -11.61
C SER A 62 3.04 6.98 -11.90
N ARG A 63 3.27 5.80 -11.35
CA ARG A 63 4.54 5.08 -11.48
C ARG A 63 4.89 4.84 -12.97
N PRO A 64 6.18 4.86 -13.34
CA PRO A 64 6.59 4.69 -14.74
C PRO A 64 6.09 3.40 -15.39
N GLU A 65 5.91 2.33 -14.60
CA GLU A 65 5.43 1.03 -15.10
C GLU A 65 4.00 1.08 -15.67
N LEU A 66 3.23 2.13 -15.37
CA LEU A 66 1.89 2.33 -15.91
C LEU A 66 1.89 3.09 -17.26
N GLY A 67 3.02 3.70 -17.65
CA GLY A 67 3.12 4.51 -18.86
C GLY A 67 1.97 5.52 -19.00
N HIS A 68 1.34 5.55 -20.18
CA HIS A 68 0.19 6.42 -20.47
C HIS A 68 -1.07 6.13 -19.64
N SER A 69 -1.13 4.97 -18.97
CA SER A 69 -2.23 4.63 -18.06
C SER A 69 -2.04 5.21 -16.65
N GLY A 70 -0.85 5.73 -16.34
CA GLY A 70 -0.55 6.38 -15.07
C GLY A 70 -1.40 7.64 -14.85
N LEU A 71 -1.76 7.92 -13.60
CA LEU A 71 -2.63 9.04 -13.23
C LEU A 71 -2.09 10.39 -13.74
N ALA A 72 -0.79 10.66 -13.55
CA ALA A 72 -0.13 11.86 -14.08
C ALA A 72 -0.26 11.96 -15.61
N ALA A 73 0.10 10.90 -16.33
CA ALA A 73 0.08 10.86 -17.79
C ALA A 73 -1.33 11.05 -18.36
N ARG A 74 -2.34 10.38 -17.78
CA ARG A 74 -3.75 10.52 -18.16
C ARG A 74 -4.29 11.94 -18.00
N GLN A 75 -3.70 12.71 -17.09
CA GLN A 75 -4.06 14.11 -16.87
C GLN A 75 -3.15 15.09 -17.66
N GLY A 76 -2.27 14.58 -18.52
CA GLY A 76 -1.39 15.38 -19.38
C GLY A 76 -0.11 15.88 -18.69
N PHE A 77 0.25 15.31 -17.54
CA PHE A 77 1.49 15.66 -16.83
C PHE A 77 2.59 14.64 -17.10
N LEU A 78 3.82 15.15 -17.22
CA LEU A 78 5.02 14.35 -17.42
C LEU A 78 5.47 13.61 -16.14
N SER A 79 5.00 14.05 -14.97
CA SER A 79 5.35 13.44 -13.67
C SER A 79 4.29 13.74 -12.60
N PRO A 80 4.20 12.93 -11.51
CA PRO A 80 3.33 13.21 -10.38
C PRO A 80 3.69 14.52 -9.66
N GLU A 81 4.97 14.91 -9.60
CA GLU A 81 5.40 16.19 -9.03
C GLU A 81 4.90 17.37 -9.85
N ALA A 82 4.95 17.28 -11.19
CA ALA A 82 4.44 18.32 -12.07
C ALA A 82 2.91 18.49 -11.92
N MET A 83 2.19 17.38 -11.77
CA MET A 83 0.76 17.39 -11.43
C MET A 83 0.51 18.09 -10.10
N ILE A 84 1.20 17.66 -9.03
CA ILE A 84 1.00 18.21 -7.68
C ILE A 84 1.31 19.70 -7.66
N GLN A 85 2.45 20.12 -8.23
CA GLN A 85 2.82 21.52 -8.35
C GLN A 85 1.70 22.34 -9.01
N LYS A 86 1.12 21.84 -10.11
CA LYS A 86 0.07 22.55 -10.84
C LYS A 86 -1.23 22.63 -10.04
N VAL A 87 -1.62 21.57 -9.35
CA VAL A 87 -2.87 21.48 -8.60
C VAL A 87 -2.83 22.29 -7.30
N THR A 88 -1.70 22.28 -6.59
CA THR A 88 -1.56 22.98 -5.30
C THR A 88 -1.12 24.44 -5.46
N GLY A 89 -0.57 24.81 -6.62
CA GLY A 89 0.08 26.11 -6.82
C GLY A 89 1.40 26.26 -6.05
N SER A 90 1.94 25.17 -5.49
CA SER A 90 3.19 25.20 -4.74
C SER A 90 4.40 25.42 -5.65
N SER A 91 5.56 25.73 -5.06
CA SER A 91 6.80 25.74 -5.82
C SER A 91 7.12 24.33 -6.34
N LYS A 92 7.91 24.26 -7.41
CA LYS A 92 8.43 22.98 -7.93
C LYS A 92 9.22 22.21 -6.86
N ASN A 93 10.00 22.93 -6.06
CA ASN A 93 10.82 22.33 -5.00
C ASN A 93 9.92 21.73 -3.90
N ASP A 94 8.87 22.43 -3.52
CA ASP A 94 7.95 21.95 -2.48
C ASP A 94 7.16 20.74 -2.95
N ALA A 95 6.69 20.73 -4.20
CA ALA A 95 6.02 19.58 -4.79
C ALA A 95 6.95 18.35 -4.84
N PHE A 96 8.20 18.54 -5.26
CA PHE A 96 9.20 17.47 -5.30
C PHE A 96 9.49 16.93 -3.90
N LYS A 97 9.75 17.80 -2.93
CA LYS A 97 10.01 17.40 -1.53
C LYS A 97 8.82 16.65 -0.94
N LEU A 98 7.60 17.13 -1.17
CA LEU A 98 6.39 16.50 -0.67
C LEU A 98 6.28 15.06 -1.21
N VAL A 99 6.46 14.86 -2.53
CA VAL A 99 6.43 13.52 -3.13
C VAL A 99 7.56 12.64 -2.62
N ALA A 100 8.79 13.15 -2.56
CA ALA A 100 9.94 12.39 -2.10
C ALA A 100 9.77 11.90 -0.65
N VAL A 101 9.35 12.79 0.27
CA VAL A 101 9.09 12.43 1.67
C VAL A 101 7.91 11.46 1.75
N ALA A 102 6.82 11.71 1.02
CA ALA A 102 5.65 10.85 1.02
C ALA A 102 5.97 9.41 0.58
N VAL A 103 6.75 9.25 -0.50
CA VAL A 103 7.21 7.95 -0.98
C VAL A 103 8.14 7.30 0.03
N ALA A 104 9.10 8.04 0.59
CA ALA A 104 10.03 7.50 1.58
C ALA A 104 9.30 6.98 2.84
N VAL A 105 8.32 7.75 3.35
CA VAL A 105 7.50 7.35 4.49
C VAL A 105 6.64 6.12 4.14
N ALA A 106 6.03 6.10 2.96
CA ALA A 106 5.23 4.95 2.52
C ALA A 106 6.07 3.67 2.42
N VAL A 107 7.29 3.76 1.89
CA VAL A 107 8.24 2.64 1.83
C VAL A 107 8.64 2.20 3.23
N ALA A 108 8.98 3.12 4.13
CA ALA A 108 9.35 2.80 5.50
C ALA A 108 8.23 2.06 6.27
N VAL A 109 6.98 2.52 6.13
CA VAL A 109 5.81 1.86 6.73
C VAL A 109 5.60 0.46 6.15
N ALA A 110 5.73 0.30 4.83
CA ALA A 110 5.60 -1.00 4.17
C ALA A 110 6.65 -1.99 4.67
N VAL A 111 7.92 -1.58 4.73
CA VAL A 111 9.03 -2.40 5.23
C VAL A 111 8.81 -2.80 6.69
N GLY A 112 8.45 -1.85 7.56
CA GLY A 112 8.15 -2.15 8.97
C GLY A 112 7.00 -3.13 9.14
N THR A 113 5.95 -3.01 8.31
CA THR A 113 4.80 -3.94 8.32
C THR A 113 5.21 -5.34 7.87
N MET A 114 6.06 -5.45 6.84
CA MET A 114 6.59 -6.74 6.37
C MET A 114 7.44 -7.42 7.44
N LEU A 115 8.32 -6.67 8.13
CA LEU A 115 9.15 -7.19 9.20
C LEU A 115 8.29 -7.71 10.37
N ALA A 116 7.33 -6.92 10.85
CA ALA A 116 6.43 -7.32 11.92
C ALA A 116 5.62 -8.59 11.56
N ARG A 117 5.25 -8.73 10.29
CA ARG A 117 4.55 -9.93 9.79
C ARG A 117 5.46 -11.15 9.76
N ALA A 118 6.72 -11.00 9.38
CA ALA A 118 7.70 -12.09 9.41
C ALA A 118 7.93 -12.57 10.85
N GLU A 119 8.16 -11.64 11.79
CA GLU A 119 8.34 -11.96 13.21
C GLU A 119 7.11 -12.65 13.83
N ALA A 120 5.90 -12.30 13.39
CA ALA A 120 4.68 -12.97 13.81
C ALA A 120 4.58 -14.40 13.24
N ALA A 121 4.99 -14.60 11.98
CA ALA A 121 5.01 -15.93 11.36
C ALA A 121 6.03 -16.85 12.04
N ASP A 122 7.21 -16.33 12.40
CA ASP A 122 8.24 -17.09 13.12
C ASP A 122 7.74 -17.52 14.51
N ARG A 123 7.04 -16.65 15.23
CA ARG A 123 6.41 -17.00 16.52
C ARG A 123 5.32 -18.06 16.37
N GLN A 124 4.46 -17.94 15.37
CA GLN A 124 3.42 -18.93 15.09
C GLN A 124 4.03 -20.30 14.76
N ALA A 125 5.12 -20.33 13.99
CA ALA A 125 5.85 -21.55 13.71
C ALA A 125 6.40 -22.17 15.00
N ALA A 126 7.05 -21.38 15.86
CA ALA A 126 7.58 -21.87 17.14
C ALA A 126 6.50 -22.43 18.07
N GLU A 127 5.33 -21.80 18.15
CA GLU A 127 4.19 -22.28 18.96
C GLU A 127 3.56 -23.56 18.40
N ALA A 128 3.47 -23.68 17.07
CA ALA A 128 2.95 -24.88 16.41
C ALA A 128 3.82 -26.12 16.66
N PHE A 129 5.14 -25.96 16.73
CA PHE A 129 6.06 -27.04 17.11
C PHE A 129 6.13 -27.29 18.63
N GLY A 130 5.57 -26.39 19.44
CA GLY A 130 5.66 -26.41 20.90
C GLY A 130 4.47 -27.02 21.66
N SER A 131 3.41 -27.47 20.98
CA SER A 131 2.33 -28.24 21.64
C SER A 131 2.69 -29.73 21.75
N PRO A 132 2.96 -30.26 22.96
CA PRO A 132 3.12 -31.68 23.12
C PRO A 132 1.73 -32.31 23.19
N SER A 133 1.49 -33.30 22.33
CA SER A 133 0.42 -34.27 22.52
C SER A 133 0.64 -34.96 23.88
N ALA A 134 -0.12 -34.53 24.89
CA ALA A 134 -0.29 -35.26 26.13
C ALA A 134 -1.58 -36.10 26.02
N GLY A 135 -1.39 -37.40 25.78
CA GLY A 135 -2.44 -38.42 25.78
C GLY A 135 -2.31 -39.31 24.53
N GLY A 136 -2.08 -40.61 24.59
CA GLY A 136 -2.05 -41.55 25.69
C GLY A 136 -2.26 -42.93 25.07
N THR A 137 -1.27 -43.81 25.25
CA THR A 137 -1.42 -45.22 25.61
C THR A 137 -2.24 -46.18 24.72
N GLY A 138 -1.53 -47.18 24.15
CA GLY A 138 -2.01 -48.56 23.86
C GLY A 138 -3.04 -48.67 22.72
N ASP A 139 -2.99 -49.64 21.80
CA ASP A 139 -2.77 -51.06 21.96
C ASP A 139 -2.58 -51.68 20.55
N THR A 140 -1.75 -52.71 20.48
CA THR A 140 -1.42 -53.55 19.34
C THR A 140 -2.20 -54.87 19.41
N GLY A 141 -3.01 -55.17 18.40
CA GLY A 141 -3.54 -56.52 18.14
C GLY A 141 -4.80 -56.44 17.28
N GLY A 142 -5.06 -57.27 16.27
CA GLY A 142 -4.42 -58.45 15.72
C GLY A 142 -5.16 -58.80 14.42
N ALA A 143 -4.51 -59.58 13.56
CA ALA A 143 -4.95 -59.94 12.21
C ALA A 143 -6.07 -60.99 12.15
N ASP A 144 -6.74 -61.06 10.98
CA ASP A 144 -7.26 -62.24 10.25
C ASP A 144 -8.48 -61.79 9.42
N GLY A 145 -8.67 -62.04 8.13
CA GLY A 145 -8.03 -62.84 7.08
C GLY A 145 -8.89 -62.67 5.79
N PRO A 146 -8.47 -63.18 4.62
CA PRO A 146 -8.82 -62.64 3.29
C PRO A 146 -9.80 -63.51 2.48
N ASP A 147 -10.45 -62.90 1.47
CA ASP A 147 -10.85 -63.46 0.14
C ASP A 147 -11.95 -62.57 -0.47
N SER A 148 -12.09 -62.30 -1.77
CA SER A 148 -11.34 -62.61 -3.00
C SER A 148 -11.99 -61.74 -4.12
N PRO A 149 -11.56 -61.79 -5.39
CA PRO A 149 -11.45 -60.61 -6.26
C PRO A 149 -12.66 -60.38 -7.17
N ASP A 150 -12.77 -59.15 -7.70
CA ASP A 150 -13.32 -58.98 -9.03
C ASP A 150 -12.71 -57.76 -9.75
N ARG A 151 -12.01 -58.05 -10.85
CA ARG A 151 -11.55 -57.07 -11.84
C ARG A 151 -11.73 -57.73 -13.21
N PRO A 152 -12.25 -56.99 -14.19
CA PRO A 152 -11.55 -57.03 -15.47
C PRO A 152 -11.43 -55.67 -16.18
N ALA A 153 -10.33 -55.58 -16.95
CA ALA A 153 -10.05 -54.74 -18.12
C ALA A 153 -10.17 -53.19 -17.96
N GLY A 154 -9.16 -52.35 -18.14
CA GLY A 154 -7.93 -52.47 -18.92
C GLY A 154 -8.18 -52.19 -20.41
N PHE A 155 -8.09 -50.92 -20.83
CA PHE A 155 -7.66 -50.44 -22.17
C PHE A 155 -7.60 -48.89 -22.19
N PRO A 156 -6.82 -48.23 -23.08
CA PRO A 156 -5.49 -47.69 -22.78
C PRO A 156 -5.42 -46.14 -22.89
N PRO A 157 -4.28 -45.51 -22.48
CA PRO A 157 -4.04 -44.10 -22.77
C PRO A 157 -3.53 -43.94 -24.22
N GLY A 158 -4.24 -43.14 -25.01
CA GLY A 158 -3.95 -42.94 -26.43
C GLY A 158 -3.80 -41.46 -26.81
N HIS A 159 -2.55 -41.07 -27.04
CA HIS A 159 -2.05 -40.06 -27.99
C HIS A 159 -2.48 -38.58 -27.91
N LEU A 160 -1.54 -37.75 -27.45
CA LEU A 160 -1.06 -36.58 -28.20
C LEU A 160 0.39 -36.87 -28.60
N PRO A 161 0.78 -36.75 -29.88
CA PRO A 161 1.37 -35.49 -30.32
C PRO A 161 1.08 -35.13 -31.79
N GLY A 162 0.84 -33.85 -32.06
CA GLY A 162 0.79 -33.30 -33.41
C GLY A 162 1.52 -31.96 -33.45
N LEU A 163 2.83 -32.01 -33.66
CA LEU A 163 3.66 -30.85 -34.03
C LEU A 163 3.46 -30.57 -35.53
N LEU A 164 3.11 -29.31 -35.84
CA LEU A 164 3.55 -28.38 -36.92
C LEU A 164 4.16 -28.96 -38.23
N PRO A 165 4.07 -28.28 -39.42
CA PRO A 165 4.27 -26.84 -39.56
C PRO A 165 3.55 -26.12 -40.74
N GLY A 166 3.49 -24.79 -40.65
CA GLY A 166 3.35 -23.91 -41.83
C GLY A 166 3.25 -22.45 -41.40
N LEU A 167 3.72 -21.44 -42.12
CA LEU A 167 4.67 -21.33 -43.23
C LEU A 167 4.92 -19.82 -43.35
N LEU A 168 6.20 -19.45 -43.32
CA LEU A 168 6.85 -18.19 -43.74
C LEU A 168 6.59 -16.83 -43.02
N PRO A 169 7.67 -16.03 -42.85
CA PRO A 169 7.64 -14.65 -42.37
C PRO A 169 7.47 -13.63 -43.50
N GLY A 170 6.62 -12.64 -43.28
CA GLY A 170 6.54 -11.42 -44.11
C GLY A 170 7.50 -10.36 -43.57
N SER A 171 8.66 -10.25 -44.22
CA SER A 171 9.61 -9.15 -44.11
C SER A 171 9.04 -7.88 -44.77
N GLY A 172 8.97 -6.77 -44.03
CA GLY A 172 8.70 -5.43 -44.53
C GLY A 172 9.55 -4.41 -43.77
N ALA A 173 10.36 -3.68 -44.52
CA ALA A 173 11.56 -2.92 -44.13
C ALA A 173 11.35 -1.71 -43.19
N PRO A 174 12.43 -1.21 -42.55
CA PRO A 174 12.42 0.03 -41.77
C PRO A 174 12.46 1.28 -42.68
N GLY A 175 11.54 2.22 -42.43
CA GLY A 175 11.57 3.56 -43.00
C GLY A 175 12.23 4.56 -42.03
N SER A 176 13.38 5.08 -42.44
CA SER A 176 14.04 6.27 -41.91
C SER A 176 13.25 7.54 -42.22
N TRP A 177 13.13 8.43 -41.23
CA TRP A 177 13.30 9.91 -41.20
C TRP A 177 12.47 10.50 -40.06
#